data_AF-A0A328DFS7-F1
#
_entry.id   AF-A0A328DFS7-F1
#
_cell.length_a   1.000
_cell.length_b   1.000
_cell.length_c   1.000
_cell.angle_alpha   90.00
_cell.angle_beta   90.00
_cell.angle_gamma   90.00
#
_symmetry.space_group_name_H-M   'P 1'
#
loop_
_entity.id
_entity.type
_entity.pdbx_description
1 polymer ?
#
loop_
_entity_poly.entity_id
_entity_poly.type
_entity_poly.pdbx_seq_one_letter_code
_entity_poly.pdbx_strand_id
1 'polypeptide(L)' 'MQATHLIIARLVQGFNFATPSNGRLDMNEGLGITLPRAEPLDVVITFVFIF' A
#
# COMPACT_ATOMS: atom_id res chain seq x y z
N MET A 1 15.28 -11.95 2.46
CA MET A 1 15.30 -10.51 2.82
C MET A 1 15.69 -9.61 1.65
N GLN A 2 16.75 -9.90 0.90
CA GLN A 2 17.23 -9.00 -0.18
C GLN A 2 16.20 -8.75 -1.31
N ALA A 3 15.54 -9.82 -1.81
CA ALA A 3 14.53 -9.69 -2.86
C ALA A 3 13.31 -8.87 -2.38
N THR A 4 12.85 -9.11 -1.15
CA THR A 4 11.68 -8.42 -0.57
C THR A 4 11.91 -6.92 -0.47
N HIS A 5 13.08 -6.50 0.01
CA HIS A 5 13.43 -5.07 0.10
C HIS A 5 13.50 -4.41 -1.28
N LEU A 6 14.09 -5.09 -2.27
CA LEU A 6 14.18 -4.55 -3.63
C LEU A 6 12.80 -4.41 -4.26
N ILE A 7 11.93 -5.41 -4.09
CA ILE A 7 10.56 -5.38 -4.61
C ILE A 7 9.77 -4.21 -3.99
N ILE A 8 9.84 -4.04 -2.66
CA ILE A 8 9.16 -2.94 -1.97
C ILE A 8 9.71 -1.59 -2.44
N ALA A 9 11.03 -1.44 -2.54
CA ALA A 9 11.65 -0.20 -3.01
C ALA A 9 11.20 0.17 -4.43
N ARG A 10 11.12 -0.81 -5.34
CA ARG A 10 10.64 -0.57 -6.71
C ARG A 10 9.16 -0.22 -6.75
N LEU A 11 8.35 -0.85 -5.92
CA LEU A 11 6.92 -0.57 -5.82
C LEU A 11 6.67 0.86 -5.31
N VAL A 12 7.39 1.28 -4.27
CA VAL A 12 7.29 2.65 -3.71
C VAL A 12 7.86 3.70 -4.65
N GLN A 13 8.96 3.39 -5.35
CA GLN A 13 9.59 4.33 -6.27
C GLN A 13 8.76 4.54 -7.56
N GLY A 14 8.21 3.46 -8.12
CA GLY A 14 7.63 3.47 -9.47
C GLY A 14 6.15 3.84 -9.55
N PHE A 15 5.47 3.95 -8.42
CA PHE A 15 4.02 4.13 -8.39
C PHE A 15 3.57 5.19 -7.40
N ASN A 16 2.50 5.89 -7.77
CA ASN A 16 1.73 6.71 -6.85
C ASN A 16 0.57 5.88 -6.30
N PHE A 17 0.26 6.06 -5.03
CA PHE A 17 -0.78 5.34 -4.31
C PHE A 17 -1.81 6.34 -3.77
N ALA A 18 -3.08 6.09 -4.07
CA ALA A 18 -4.18 6.90 -3.58
C ALA A 18 -5.34 6.02 -3.14
N THR A 19 -6.18 6.48 -2.22
CA THR A 19 -7.49 5.87 -2.00
C THR A 19 -8.44 6.34 -3.12
N PRO A 20 -9.44 5.53 -3.54
CA PRO A 20 -10.36 5.95 -4.59
C PRO A 20 -11.07 7.28 -4.32
N SER A 21 -11.37 7.56 -3.05
CA SER A 21 -11.99 8.81 -2.60
C SER A 21 -10.98 9.91 -2.21
N ASN A 22 -9.68 9.63 -2.29
CA ASN A 22 -8.61 10.45 -1.73
C ASN A 22 -8.78 10.76 -0.23
N GLY A 23 -9.61 9.96 0.46
CA GLY A 23 -9.91 10.06 1.87
C GLY A 23 -8.86 9.38 2.76
N ARG A 24 -9.06 9.52 4.08
CA ARG A 24 -8.21 8.89 5.09
C ARG A 24 -8.28 7.36 4.96
N LEU A 25 -7.12 6.72 5.03
CA LEU A 25 -7.05 5.28 5.09
C LEU A 25 -7.49 4.79 6.47
N ASP A 26 -8.31 3.73 6.51
CA ASP A 26 -8.56 3.01 7.75
C ASP A 26 -7.27 2.31 8.21
N MET A 27 -6.80 2.71 9.39
CA MET A 27 -5.61 2.15 10.04
C MET A 27 -5.99 1.31 11.27
N ASN A 28 -7.29 0.98 11.42
CA ASN A 28 -7.73 0.12 12.50
C ASN A 28 -7.31 -1.33 12.24
N GLU A 29 -7.05 -2.03 13.33
CA GLU A 29 -6.65 -3.44 13.32
C GLU A 29 -7.87 -4.32 13.57
N GLY A 30 -7.98 -5.38 12.79
CA GLY A 30 -8.92 -6.47 13.03
C GLY A 30 -8.41 -7.38 14.16
N LEU A 31 -9.29 -8.23 14.67
CA LEU A 31 -8.95 -9.13 15.76
C LEU A 31 -8.01 -10.26 15.29
N GLY A 32 -6.86 -10.42 15.95
CA GLY A 32 -5.95 -11.55 15.73
C GLY A 32 -4.48 -11.23 15.99
N ILE A 33 -3.64 -12.27 16.03
CA ILE A 33 -2.19 -12.14 16.30
C ILE A 33 -1.38 -11.66 15.09
N THR A 34 -1.97 -11.68 13.89
CA THR A 34 -1.33 -11.30 12.63
C THR A 34 -1.58 -9.85 12.24
N LEU A 35 -2.19 -9.04 13.14
CA LEU A 35 -2.59 -7.65 12.87
C LEU A 35 -3.32 -7.51 11.53
N PRO A 36 -4.42 -8.25 11.30
CA PRO A 36 -5.18 -8.11 10.06
C PRO A 36 -5.73 -6.68 9.96
N ARG A 37 -5.94 -6.17 8.76
CA ARG A 37 -6.68 -4.91 8.59
C ARG A 37 -8.13 -5.09 9.06
N ALA A 38 -8.67 -4.08 9.75
CA ALA A 38 -10.08 -4.08 10.16
C ALA A 38 -11.00 -4.00 8.94
N GLU A 39 -10.69 -3.11 8.00
CA GLU A 39 -11.38 -2.99 6.72
C GLU A 39 -10.46 -3.35 5.53
N PRO A 40 -11.01 -3.88 4.43
CA PRO A 40 -10.24 -4.08 3.20
C PRO A 40 -9.56 -2.79 2.72
N LEU A 41 -8.30 -2.88 2.28
CA LEU A 41 -7.62 -1.74 1.66
C LEU A 41 -8.06 -1.60 0.21
N ASP A 42 -8.73 -0.49 -0.09
CA ASP A 42 -8.95 -0.03 -1.45
C ASP A 42 -7.90 1.00 -1.86
N VAL A 43 -7.13 0.68 -2.91
CA VAL A 43 -6.04 1.52 -3.40
C VAL A 43 -6.07 1.61 -4.93
N VAL A 44 -5.86 2.83 -5.43
CA VAL A 44 -5.60 3.13 -6.83
C VAL A 44 -4.09 3.28 -6.98
N ILE A 45 -3.52 2.52 -7.91
CA ILE A 45 -2.09 2.54 -8.20
C ILE A 45 -1.90 3.09 -9.61
N THR A 46 -1.10 4.14 -9.74
CA THR A 46 -0.75 4.73 -11.03
C THR A 46 0.76 4.78 -11.18
N PHE A 47 1.25 4.51 -12.39
CA PHE A 47 2.69 4.55 -12.67
C PHE A 47 3.18 6.01 -12.60
N VAL A 48 4.30 6.24 -11.92
CA VAL A 48 5.01 7.53 -11.98
C VAL A 48 5.93 7.46 -13.20
N PHE A 49 5.71 8.33 -14.19
CA PHE A 49 6.65 8.48 -15.30
C PHE A 49 7.92 9.13 -14.77
N ILE A 50 8.87 8.30 -14.34
CA ILE A 50 10.23 8.72 -13.98
C ILE A 50 11.13 8.56 -15.21
N PHE A 51 10.72 9.02 -16.40
CA PHE A 51 11.56 9.22 -17.59
C PHE A 51 10.91 10.28 -18.48
#